data_AF-A0A504Z4G9-F1
#
_entry.id   AF-A0A504Z4G9-F1
#
_cell.length_a   1.000
_cell.length_b   1.000
_cell.length_c   1.000
_cell.angle_alpha   90.00
_cell.angle_beta   90.00
_cell.angle_gamma   90.00
#
_symmetry.space_group_name_H-M   'P 1'
#
loop_
_entity.id
_entity.type
_entity.pdbx_description
1 polymer ?
#
loop_
_entity_poly.entity_id
_entity_poly.type
_entity_poly.pdbx_seq_one_letter_code
_entity_poly.pdbx_strand_id
1 'polypeptide(L)'
;MESGATVHVHPVVLASIVDAYERRSEGSETVVGTLLGTFGKGIIEVTDCFVVLHKESGNIVMMDFEFGKNMGQLERQVLPSSISY
;
A
#
# COMPACT_ATOMS: atom_id res chain seq x y z
N MET A 1 -27.55 -4.31 7.58
CA MET A 1 -27.17 -2.90 7.34
C MET A 1 -25.71 -2.92 7.01
N GLU A 2 -25.35 -2.70 5.74
CA GLU A 2 -23.93 -2.58 5.36
C GLU A 2 -23.41 -1.31 6.01
N SER A 3 -22.63 -1.43 7.09
CA SER A 3 -21.82 -0.32 7.60
C SER A 3 -20.70 -0.09 6.58
N GLY A 4 -21.03 0.60 5.48
CA GLY A 4 -20.04 1.00 4.49
C GLY A 4 -19.02 1.92 5.14
N ALA A 5 -17.77 1.47 5.25
CA ALA A 5 -16.68 2.33 5.68
C ALA A 5 -16.39 3.35 4.57
N THR A 6 -16.29 4.64 4.92
CA THR A 6 -15.89 5.69 3.97
C THR A 6 -14.37 5.68 3.85
N VAL A 7 -13.83 5.70 2.63
CA VAL A 7 -12.37 5.71 2.40
C VAL A 7 -11.94 7.07 1.90
N HIS A 8 -11.03 7.71 2.61
CA HIS A 8 -10.34 8.92 2.18
C HIS A 8 -8.92 8.58 1.79
N VAL A 9 -8.53 8.97 0.58
CA VAL A 9 -7.19 8.70 0.04
C VAL A 9 -6.47 10.01 -0.14
N HIS A 10 -5.29 10.15 0.47
CA HIS A 10 -4.45 11.31 0.25
C HIS A 10 -3.90 11.32 -1.19
N PRO A 11 -3.86 12.47 -1.89
CA PRO A 11 -3.38 12.53 -3.28
C PRO A 11 -1.95 12.00 -3.48
N VAL A 12 -1.10 12.08 -2.45
CA VAL A 12 0.25 11.53 -2.48
C VAL A 12 0.24 10.02 -2.74
N VAL A 13 -0.73 9.28 -2.22
CA VAL A 13 -0.87 7.83 -2.44
C VAL A 13 -1.10 7.53 -3.90
N LEU A 14 -2.00 8.28 -4.56
CA LEU A 14 -2.26 8.12 -5.99
C LEU A 14 -1.02 8.47 -6.82
N ALA A 15 -0.30 9.54 -6.47
CA ALA A 15 0.94 9.91 -7.14
C ALA A 15 2.01 8.82 -6.99
N SER A 16 2.15 8.23 -5.80
CA SER A 16 3.07 7.13 -5.53
C SER A 16 2.71 5.86 -6.30
N ILE A 17 1.42 5.53 -6.43
CA ILE A 17 0.97 4.39 -7.25
C ILE A 17 1.32 4.59 -8.72
N VAL A 18 1.09 5.80 -9.25
CA VAL A 18 1.41 6.12 -10.66
C VAL A 18 2.93 6.09 -10.88
N ASP A 19 3.73 6.71 -10.00
CA ASP A 19 5.20 6.67 -10.09
C ASP A 19 5.73 5.23 -10.05
N ALA A 20 5.17 4.40 -9.16
CA ALA A 20 5.50 2.99 -9.09
C ALA A 20 5.16 2.23 -10.38
N TYR A 21 4.00 2.51 -10.98
CA TYR A 21 3.58 1.92 -12.24
C TYR A 21 4.51 2.31 -13.39
N GLU A 22 4.92 3.57 -13.49
CA GLU A 22 5.83 4.05 -14.54
C GLU A 22 7.25 3.47 -14.39
N ARG A 23 7.68 3.15 -13.18
CA ARG A 23 9.02 2.58 -12.89
C ARG A 23 9.07 1.05 -12.87
N ARG A 24 7.95 0.37 -13.12
CA ARG A 24 7.90 -1.10 -13.12
C ARG A 24 8.82 -1.70 -14.18
N SER A 25 9.23 -2.95 -13.98
CA SER A 25 10.06 -3.66 -14.95
C SER A 25 9.40 -3.74 -16.33
N GLU A 26 10.19 -3.53 -17.38
CA GLU A 26 9.71 -3.68 -18.76
C GLU A 26 9.07 -5.07 -18.96
N GLY A 27 7.84 -5.08 -19.46
CA GLY A 27 7.07 -6.30 -19.69
C GLY A 27 6.17 -6.74 -18.54
N SER A 28 6.21 -6.08 -17.37
CA SER A 28 5.16 -6.26 -16.35
C SER A 28 3.97 -5.36 -16.69
N GLU A 29 2.75 -5.85 -16.49
CA GLU A 29 1.51 -5.11 -16.75
C GLU A 29 0.87 -4.56 -15.48
N THR A 30 1.31 -5.02 -14.30
CA THR A 30 0.73 -4.65 -13.01
C THR A 30 1.78 -4.25 -11.99
N VAL A 31 1.35 -3.54 -10.95
CA VAL A 31 2.16 -3.24 -9.77
C VAL A 31 1.33 -3.57 -8.54
N VAL A 32 1.95 -4.25 -7.59
CA VAL A 32 1.34 -4.59 -6.31
C VAL A 32 2.02 -3.81 -5.19
N GLY A 33 1.21 -3.19 -4.32
CA GLY A 33 1.68 -2.49 -3.14
C GLY A 33 0.81 -2.70 -1.92
N THR A 34 1.27 -2.20 -0.79
CA THR A 34 0.54 -2.13 0.47
C THR A 34 0.14 -0.69 0.75
N LEU A 35 -1.13 -0.47 1.07
CA LEU A 35 -1.65 0.82 1.53
C LEU A 35 -1.48 0.93 3.05
N LEU A 36 -1.13 2.13 3.51
CA LEU A 36 -0.91 2.46 4.91
C LEU A 36 -1.82 3.62 5.31
N GLY A 37 -2.29 3.57 6.55
CA GLY A 37 -3.26 4.53 7.04
C GLY A 37 -3.88 4.13 8.37
N THR A 38 -4.91 4.87 8.75
CA THR A 38 -5.65 4.64 9.99
C THR A 38 -7.10 4.27 9.71
N PHE A 39 -7.70 3.51 10.61
CA PHE A 39 -9.13 3.20 10.57
C PHE A 39 -9.75 3.61 11.89
N GLY A 40 -10.78 4.45 11.84
CA GLY A 40 -11.46 4.90 13.05
C GLY A 40 -12.85 5.42 12.74
N LYS A 41 -13.81 5.11 13.61
CA LYS A 41 -15.20 5.63 13.53
C LYS A 41 -15.88 5.40 12.17
N GLY A 42 -15.54 4.30 11.48
CA GLY A 42 -16.10 3.96 10.17
C GLY A 42 -15.46 4.70 8.99
N ILE A 43 -14.35 5.41 9.19
CA ILE A 43 -13.57 6.08 8.16
C ILE A 43 -12.19 5.42 8.08
N ILE A 44 -11.76 5.10 6.85
CA ILE A 44 -10.41 4.64 6.52
C ILE A 44 -9.68 5.82 5.90
N GLU A 45 -8.62 6.31 6.53
CA GLU A 45 -7.74 7.34 5.98
C GLU A 45 -6.46 6.70 5.48
N VAL A 46 -6.27 6.66 4.16
CA VAL A 46 -5.07 6.15 3.50
C VAL A 46 -4.12 7.32 3.27
N THR A 47 -3.02 7.33 4.02
CA THR A 47 -2.05 8.42 4.03
C THR A 47 -0.79 8.11 3.26
N ASP A 48 -0.42 6.83 3.14
CA ASP A 48 0.80 6.40 2.46
C ASP A 48 0.65 5.03 1.77
N CYS A 49 1.61 4.66 0.94
CA CYS A 49 1.70 3.34 0.34
C CYS A 49 3.12 3.00 -0.11
N PHE A 50 3.45 1.72 -0.14
CA PHE A 50 4.72 1.25 -0.70
C PHE A 50 4.52 0.02 -1.60
N VAL A 51 5.43 -0.14 -2.56
CA VAL A 51 5.43 -1.27 -3.50
C VAL A 51 6.00 -2.51 -2.82
N VAL A 52 5.37 -3.66 -3.06
CA VAL A 52 5.90 -4.95 -2.61
C VAL A 52 6.57 -5.63 -3.79
N LEU A 53 7.75 -6.20 -3.55
CA LEU A 53 8.41 -7.05 -4.52
C LEU A 53 7.51 -8.27 -4.80
N HIS A 54 6.99 -8.35 -6.01
CA HIS A 54 6.15 -9.44 -6.47
C HIS A 54 6.78 -10.07 -7.71
N LYS A 55 6.63 -11.39 -7.84
CA LYS A 55 6.96 -12.12 -9.06
C LYS A 55 5.68 -12.63 -9.68
N GLU A 56 5.41 -12.19 -10.91
CA GLU A 56 4.31 -12.69 -11.72
C GLU A 56 4.79 -13.94 -12.47
N SER A 57 4.10 -15.06 -12.30
CA SER A 57 4.30 -16.27 -13.12
C SER A 57 2.93 -16.76 -13.58
N GLY A 58 2.57 -16.38 -14.81
CA GLY A 58 1.21 -16.59 -15.32
C GLY A 58 0.17 -15.86 -14.45
N ASN A 59 -0.78 -16.61 -13.89
CA ASN A 59 -1.84 -16.05 -13.03
C ASN A 59 -1.48 -16.05 -11.54
N ILE A 60 -0.26 -16.46 -11.17
CA ILE A 60 0.17 -16.54 -9.78
C ILE A 60 1.04 -15.34 -9.48
N VAL A 61 0.61 -14.55 -8.49
CA VAL A 61 1.40 -13.46 -7.91
C VAL A 61 2.02 -13.96 -6.61
N MET A 62 3.33 -14.18 -6.62
CA MET A 62 4.07 -14.50 -5.39
C MET A 62 4.54 -13.19 -4.76
N MET A 63 4.08 -12.91 -3.55
CA MET A 63 4.46 -11.73 -2.77
C MET A 63 5.37 -12.13 -1.62
N ASP A 64 6.42 -11.34 -1.39
CA ASP A 64 7.25 -11.47 -0.19
C ASP A 64 6.60 -10.72 0.98
N PHE A 65 5.81 -11.46 1.77
CA PHE A 65 5.16 -10.93 2.97
C PHE A 65 6.14 -10.57 4.10
N GLU A 66 7.36 -11.11 4.10
CA GLU A 66 8.38 -10.73 5.08
C GLU A 66 8.98 -9.36 4.74
N PHE A 67 9.21 -9.08 3.47
CA PHE A 67 9.59 -7.75 3.00
C PHE A 67 8.54 -6.69 3.38
N GLY A 68 7.26 -6.99 3.16
CA GLY A 68 6.16 -6.07 3.54
C GLY A 68 6.11 -5.76 5.04
N LYS A 69 6.38 -6.75 5.90
CA LYS A 69 6.47 -6.54 7.35
C LYS A 69 7.66 -5.67 7.75
N ASN A 70 8.83 -5.91 7.14
CA ASN A 70 10.03 -5.13 7.41
C ASN A 70 9.88 -3.67 6.94
N MET A 71 9.27 -3.45 5.77
CA MET A 71 9.00 -2.11 5.25
C MET A 71 8.01 -1.35 6.14
N GLY A 72 6.94 -2.02 6.60
CA GLY A 72 6.02 -1.44 7.57
C GLY A 72 6.67 -1.09 8.92
N GLN A 73 7.74 -1.77 9.33
CA GLN A 73 8.51 -1.41 10.52
C GLN A 73 9.43 -0.20 10.29
N LEU A 74 10.04 -0.09 9.11
CA LEU A 74 10.87 1.06 8.73
C LEU A 74 10.03 2.34 8.60
N GLU A 75 8.86 2.23 7.96
CA GLU A 75 7.85 3.29 7.89
C GLU A 75 7.48 3.83 9.28
N ARG A 76 7.31 2.96 10.28
CA ARG A 76 7.04 3.38 11.68
C ARG A 76 8.16 4.20 12.32
N GLN A 77 9.41 3.99 11.89
CA GLN A 77 10.53 4.78 12.40
C GLN A 77 10.56 6.19 11.80
N VAL A 78 10.07 6.34 10.56
CA VAL A 78 10.04 7.62 9.84
C VAL A 78 8.78 8.41 10.16
N LEU A 79 7.64 7.73 10.31
CA LEU A 79 6.33 8.30 10.61
C LEU A 79 5.70 7.63 11.83
N PRO A 80 5.96 8.15 13.05
CA PRO A 80 5.41 7.58 14.29
C PRO A 80 3.89 7.73 14.42
N SER A 81 3.28 8.66 13.67
CA SER A 81 1.86 9.02 13.75
C SER A 81 0.92 8.15 12.91
N SER A 82 1.45 7.22 12.11
CA SER A 82 0.68 6.49 11.09
C SER A 82 -0.28 5.43 11.63
N ILE A 83 -0.29 5.17 12.94
CA ILE A 83 -1.18 4.17 13.55
C ILE A 83 -1.67 4.67 14.91
N SER A 84 -2.98 4.90 15.03
CA SER A 84 -3.71 4.81 16.29
C SER A 84 -4.78 3.74 16.12
N TYR A 85 -4.80 2.81 17.08
CA TYR A 85 -5.51 1.53 17.20
C TYR A 85 -6.87 1.39 16.51
#